data_AF-A0A969PW54-F1
#
_entry.id   AF-A0A969PW54-F1
#
_cell.length_a   1.000
_cell.length_b   1.000
_cell.length_c   1.000
_cell.angle_alpha   90.00
_cell.angle_beta   90.00
_cell.angle_gamma   90.00
#
_symmetry.space_group_name_H-M   'P 1'
#
loop_
_entity.id
_entity.type
_entity.pdbx_description
1 polymer ?
#
loop_
_entity_poly.entity_id
_entity_poly.type
_entity_poly.pdbx_seq_one_letter_code
_entity_poly.pdbx_strand_id
1 'polypeptide(L)' 'MISETYQNDNIFKKIEFIFVPKGAEYRAICRGLRRINAQIPLILPIPMGVNAFKAYLENWQKTQDFLNKPR' A
#
# COMPACT_ATOMS: atom_id res chain seq x y z
N MET A 1 -20.72 -16.97 35.27
CA MET A 1 -21.15 -17.64 34.02
C MET A 1 -20.60 -16.78 32.89
N ILE A 2 -19.51 -17.25 32.30
CA ILE A 2 -18.73 -16.54 31.28
C ILE A 2 -19.53 -16.42 29.98
N SER A 3 -19.53 -15.25 29.38
CA SER A 3 -19.80 -15.04 27.95
C SER A 3 -19.13 -13.74 27.55
N GLU A 4 -17.80 -13.77 27.53
CA GLU A 4 -17.04 -12.85 26.67
C GLU A 4 -17.42 -13.23 25.23
N THR A 5 -18.31 -12.45 24.62
CA THR A 5 -18.48 -12.46 23.18
C THR A 5 -17.19 -11.95 22.57
N TYR A 6 -16.29 -12.88 22.28
CA TYR A 6 -15.21 -12.69 21.30
C TYR A 6 -15.87 -12.28 19.99
N GLN A 7 -15.90 -10.97 19.75
CA GLN A 7 -16.14 -10.41 18.44
C GLN A 7 -15.05 -11.03 17.56
N ASN A 8 -15.43 -12.03 16.75
CA ASN A 8 -14.59 -12.59 15.73
C ASN A 8 -14.34 -11.48 14.72
N ASP A 9 -13.35 -10.64 14.99
CA ASP A 9 -12.83 -9.68 14.04
C ASP A 9 -12.42 -10.50 12.81
N ASN A 10 -13.18 -10.36 11.74
CA ASN A 10 -12.86 -10.92 10.44
C ASN A 10 -11.44 -10.45 10.09
N ILE A 11 -10.43 -11.32 10.25
CA ILE A 11 -8.98 -11.03 10.11
C ILE A 11 -8.59 -10.71 8.64
N PHE A 12 -9.55 -10.43 7.75
CA PHE A 12 -9.25 -9.95 6.41
C PHE A 12 -8.84 -8.49 6.46
N LYS A 13 -7.59 -8.26 6.84
CA LYS A 13 -6.95 -6.95 6.80
C LYS A 13 -6.87 -6.52 5.34
N LYS A 14 -7.76 -5.61 4.95
CA LYS A 14 -7.79 -5.01 3.62
C LYS A 14 -6.46 -4.29 3.38
N ILE A 15 -5.79 -4.66 2.30
CA ILE A 15 -4.59 -3.96 1.84
C ILE A 15 -5.06 -2.66 1.20
N GLU A 16 -4.62 -1.52 1.75
CA GLU A 16 -5.01 -0.19 1.27
C GLU A 16 -4.03 0.32 0.20
N PHE A 17 -2.73 0.05 0.38
CA PHE A 17 -1.63 0.55 -0.46
C PHE A 17 -0.63 -0.54 -0.80
N ILE A 18 -0.07 -0.50 -2.02
CA ILE A 18 1.07 -1.33 -2.44
C ILE A 18 2.14 -0.41 -3.06
N PHE A 19 3.34 -0.44 -2.50
CA PHE A 19 4.50 0.25 -3.05
C PHE A 19 5.21 -0.62 -4.09
N VAL A 20 5.52 -0.05 -5.25
CA VAL A 20 6.10 -0.81 -6.37
C VAL A 20 7.22 -0.03 -7.03
N PRO A 21 8.40 -0.64 -7.28
CA PRO A 21 9.44 -0.02 -8.11
C PRO A 21 8.90 0.49 -9.44
N LYS A 22 9.17 1.76 -9.74
CA LYS A 22 8.77 2.40 -10.98
C LYS A 22 9.52 1.75 -12.14
N GLY A 23 8.81 0.97 -12.94
CA GLY A 23 9.47 0.21 -13.99
C GLY A 23 8.57 -0.82 -14.63
N ALA A 24 9.15 -1.97 -14.96
CA ALA A 24 8.42 -3.08 -15.54
C ALA A 24 7.43 -3.67 -14.52
N GLU A 25 7.79 -3.69 -13.24
CA GLU A 25 7.02 -4.18 -12.11
C GLU A 25 5.71 -3.41 -11.95
N TYR A 26 5.79 -2.07 -11.90
CA TYR A 26 4.61 -1.20 -11.84
C TYR A 26 3.67 -1.45 -13.03
N ARG A 27 4.22 -1.53 -14.25
CA ARG A 27 3.40 -1.79 -15.46
C ARG A 27 2.75 -3.17 -15.43
N ALA A 28 3.46 -4.19 -14.96
CA ALA A 28 2.94 -5.55 -14.86
C ALA A 28 1.77 -5.62 -13.87
N ILE A 29 1.92 -4.97 -12.70
CA ILE A 29 0.88 -4.88 -11.68
C ILE A 29 -0.35 -4.14 -12.22
N CYS A 30 -0.18 -2.93 -12.76
CA CYS A 30 -1.30 -2.19 -13.35
C CYS A 30 -2.01 -3.00 -14.46
N ARG A 31 -1.26 -3.72 -15.30
CA ARG A 31 -1.84 -4.57 -16.36
C ARG A 31 -2.64 -5.74 -15.79
N GLY A 32 -2.17 -6.40 -14.74
CA GLY A 32 -2.89 -7.49 -14.08
C GLY A 32 -4.15 -6.98 -13.37
N LEU A 33 -4.02 -5.90 -12.59
CA LEU A 33 -5.11 -5.33 -11.80
C LEU A 33 -6.25 -4.75 -12.66
N ARG A 34 -5.95 -4.23 -13.86
CA ARG A 34 -6.98 -3.78 -14.82
C ARG A 34 -8.02 -4.85 -15.18
N ARG A 35 -7.71 -6.13 -14.97
CA ARG A 35 -8.59 -7.27 -15.32
C ARG A 35 -9.47 -7.70 -14.14
N ILE A 36 -9.31 -7.09 -12.97
CA ILE A 36 -10.01 -7.48 -11.75
C ILE A 36 -11.19 -6.53 -11.54
N ASN A 37 -12.38 -7.09 -11.38
CA ASN A 37 -13.61 -6.33 -11.08
C ASN A 37 -13.88 -6.36 -9.56
N ALA A 38 -12.92 -5.85 -8.79
CA ALA A 38 -12.99 -5.77 -7.33
C ALA A 38 -12.33 -4.47 -6.85
N GLN A 39 -12.41 -4.18 -5.55
CA GLN A 39 -11.69 -3.04 -4.99
C GLN A 39 -10.17 -3.30 -5.06
N ILE A 40 -9.46 -2.44 -5.77
CA ILE A 40 -8.02 -2.55 -5.97
C ILE A 40 -7.31 -1.61 -4.97
N PRO A 41 -6.25 -2.05 -4.29
CA PRO A 41 -5.42 -1.17 -3.46
C PRO A 41 -4.77 -0.06 -4.30
N LEU A 42 -4.48 1.08 -3.69
CA LEU A 42 -3.75 2.14 -4.37
C LEU A 42 -2.31 1.70 -4.62
N ILE A 43 -1.89 1.72 -5.89
CA ILE A 43 -0.53 1.34 -6.29
C ILE A 43 0.34 2.60 -6.32
N LEU A 44 1.32 2.66 -5.43
CA LEU A 44 2.22 3.80 -5.27
C LEU A 44 3.59 3.48 -5.90
N PRO A 45 3.98 4.16 -6.99
CA PRO A 45 5.29 3.94 -7.59
C PRO A 45 6.40 4.54 -6.72
N ILE A 46 7.43 3.75 -6.42
CA ILE A 46 8.64 4.20 -5.74
C ILE A 46 9.81 4.26 -6.73
N PRO A 47 10.75 5.22 -6.59
CA PRO A 47 11.89 5.28 -7.50
C PRO A 47 12.79 4.06 -7.37
N MET A 48 13.44 3.68 -8.46
CA MET A 48 14.40 2.58 -8.50
C MET A 48 15.79 3.04 -8.05
N GLY A 49 16.52 2.14 -7.39
CA GLY A 49 17.88 2.38 -6.92
C GLY A 49 17.94 2.98 -5.52
N VAL A 50 18.93 2.55 -4.74
CA VAL A 50 19.04 2.87 -3.31
C VAL A 50 19.11 4.36 -3.01
N ASN A 51 19.82 5.13 -3.84
CA ASN A 51 20.01 6.58 -3.62
C ASN A 51 18.71 7.36 -3.87
N ALA A 52 18.03 7.07 -4.98
CA ALA A 52 16.76 7.72 -5.31
C ALA A 52 15.65 7.31 -4.34
N PHE A 53 15.65 6.04 -3.91
CA PHE A 53 14.72 5.54 -2.90
C PHE A 53 14.96 6.20 -1.54
N LYS A 54 16.21 6.34 -1.10
CA LYS A 54 16.56 7.04 0.13
C LYS A 54 16.08 8.49 0.11
N ALA A 55 16.40 9.25 -0.95
CA ALA A 55 15.96 10.65 -1.07
C ALA A 55 14.42 10.78 -1.09
N TYR A 56 13.73 9.83 -1.73
CA TYR A 56 12.28 9.76 -1.70
C TYR A 56 11.74 9.55 -0.29
N LEU A 57 12.28 8.59 0.48
CA LEU A 57 11.86 8.34 1.86
C LEU A 57 12.14 9.54 2.79
N GLU A 58 13.31 10.16 2.67
CA GLU A 58 13.67 11.36 3.45
C GLU A 58 12.74 12.54 3.17
N ASN A 59 12.29 12.70 1.93
CA ASN A 59 11.29 13.71 1.59
C ASN A 59 9.89 13.31 2.05
N TRP A 60 9.53 12.03 1.92
CA TRP A 60 8.23 11.53 2.34
C TRP A 60 8.03 11.68 3.85
N GLN A 61 9.06 11.41 4.67
CA GLN A 61 9.01 11.63 6.12
C GLN A 61 8.67 13.07 6.54
N LYS A 62 8.91 14.06 5.66
CA LYS A 62 8.60 15.47 5.92
C LYS A 62 7.15 15.83 5.56
N THR A 63 6.40 14.93 4.92
CA THR A 63 5.00 15.16 4.56
C THR A 63 4.06 14.71 5.67
N GLN A 64 2.94 15.41 5.82
CA GLN A 64 1.89 15.03 6.78
C GLN A 64 1.30 13.65 6.47
N ASP A 65 1.36 13.22 5.20
CA ASP A 65 0.86 11.92 4.72
C ASP A 65 1.74 10.74 5.12
N PHE A 66 2.93 10.96 5.68
CA PHE A 66 3.77 9.88 6.20
C PHE A 66 3.26 9.35 7.56
N LEU A 67 2.72 10.25 8.39
CA LEU A 67 2.19 9.93 9.71
C LEU A 67 0.70 9.60 9.67
N ASN A 68 0.00 10.09 8.66
CA ASN A 68 -1.42 9.84 8.46
C ASN A 68 -1.61 8.68 7.49
N LYS A 69 -2.63 7.83 7.71
CA LYS A 69 -3.10 6.95 6.64
C LYS A 69 -3.45 7.85 5.43
N PRO A 70 -2.93 7.56 4.22
CA PRO A 70 -3.36 8.31 3.04
C PRO A 70 -4.88 8.20 2.93
N ARG A 71 -5.55 9.34 2.74
CA ARG A 71 -7.02 9.40 2.65
C ARG A 71 -7.55 8.79 1.37
#